data_AF-A0A7L3T0L2-F1
#
_entry.id   AF-A0A7L3T0L2-F1
#
_cell.length_a   1.000
_cell.length_b   1.000
_cell.length_c   1.000
_cell.angle_alpha   90.00
_cell.angle_beta   90.00
_cell.angle_gamma   90.00
#
_symmetry.space_group_name_H-M   'P 1'
#
loop_
_entity.id
_entity.type
_entity.pdbx_description
1 polymer ?
#
loop_
_entity_poly.entity_id
_entity_poly.type
_entity_poly.pdbx_seq_one_letter_code
_entity_poly.pdbx_strand_id
1 'polypeptide(L)'
;DIDVSLYTANTDEDVKCQEPVMRCFFLETKVILQECLIKNCSKTQDVLNIWKNGNASLENNKSNSTRSAKCKECEEYEEKNFTEFIQSFVKVIQRECK
;
A
#
# COMPACT_ATOMS: atom_id res chain seq x y z
N ASP A 1 0.19 -2.23 20.04
CA ASP A 1 -0.95 -1.83 19.22
C ASP A 1 -0.58 -0.74 18.24
N ILE A 2 -0.65 -1.06 16.95
CA ILE A 2 -0.70 -0.06 15.88
C ILE A 2 -2.19 0.27 15.75
N ASP A 3 -2.58 1.45 16.20
CA ASP A 3 -3.96 1.91 16.18
C ASP A 3 -4.06 2.96 15.07
N VAL A 4 -4.18 2.45 13.84
CA VAL A 4 -4.23 3.26 12.62
C VAL A 4 -5.38 2.76 11.75
N SER A 5 -6.02 3.72 11.10
CA SER A 5 -6.97 3.50 10.02
C SER A 5 -6.27 3.85 8.72
N LEU A 6 -6.28 2.92 7.76
CA LEU A 6 -5.48 3.00 6.54
C LEU A 6 -6.38 2.84 5.32
N TYR A 7 -6.19 3.71 4.32
CA TYR A 7 -6.92 3.59 3.06
C TYR A 7 -6.62 2.25 2.38
N THR A 8 -7.63 1.40 2.26
CA THR A 8 -7.45 0.02 1.82
C THR A 8 -8.20 -0.22 0.52
N ALA A 9 -7.47 -0.28 -0.59
CA ALA A 9 -8.05 -0.54 -1.89
C ALA A 9 -8.69 -1.92 -1.98
N ASN A 10 -9.74 -2.01 -2.78
CA ASN A 10 -10.41 -3.26 -3.06
C ASN A 10 -9.50 -4.17 -3.90
N THR A 11 -9.57 -5.48 -3.64
CA THR A 11 -8.69 -6.40 -4.38
C THR A 11 -9.14 -6.59 -5.82
N ASP A 12 -10.38 -6.30 -6.17
CA ASP A 12 -11.01 -6.46 -7.49
C ASP A 12 -10.98 -5.20 -8.37
N GLU A 13 -10.14 -4.23 -8.03
CA GLU A 13 -9.87 -3.07 -8.90
C GLU A 13 -9.37 -3.52 -10.28
N ASP A 14 -9.68 -2.71 -11.30
CA ASP A 14 -9.30 -2.95 -12.69
C ASP A 14 -7.77 -3.04 -12.82
N VAL A 15 -7.28 -3.97 -13.65
CA VAL A 15 -5.84 -4.17 -13.92
C VAL A 15 -5.15 -2.87 -14.35
N LYS A 16 -5.86 -1.96 -15.03
CA LYS A 16 -5.31 -0.64 -15.38
C LYS A 16 -5.03 0.27 -14.18
N CYS A 17 -5.64 -0.01 -13.03
CA CYS A 17 -5.51 0.75 -11.78
C CYS A 17 -4.52 0.08 -10.81
N GLN A 18 -3.83 -0.98 -11.23
CA GLN A 18 -2.98 -1.77 -10.35
C GLN A 18 -1.77 -1.00 -9.81
N GLU A 19 -1.10 -0.19 -10.64
CA GLU A 19 -0.01 0.69 -10.18
C GLU A 19 -0.53 1.76 -9.18
N PRO A 20 -1.61 2.52 -9.48
CA PRO A 20 -2.21 3.41 -8.49
C PRO A 20 -2.59 2.73 -7.18
N VAL A 21 -3.16 1.52 -7.23
CA VAL A 21 -3.51 0.73 -6.06
C VAL A 21 -2.27 0.39 -5.24
N MET A 22 -1.22 -0.16 -5.87
CA MET A 22 0.04 -0.48 -5.21
C MET A 22 0.70 0.77 -4.60
N ARG A 23 0.60 1.91 -5.29
CA ARG A 23 1.07 3.19 -4.79
C ARG A 23 0.36 3.62 -3.52
N CYS A 24 -0.96 3.47 -3.44
CA CYS A 24 -1.71 3.74 -2.21
C CYS A 24 -1.25 2.83 -1.06
N PHE A 25 -1.12 1.51 -1.29
CA PHE A 25 -0.62 0.61 -0.24
C PHE A 25 0.77 1.01 0.29
N PHE A 26 1.69 1.46 -0.57
CA PHE A 26 2.99 1.92 -0.09
C PHE A 26 2.96 3.28 0.61
N LEU A 27 2.05 4.19 0.22
CA LEU A 27 1.83 5.44 0.95
C LEU A 27 1.28 5.16 2.35
N GLU A 28 0.30 4.27 2.48
CA GLU A 28 -0.25 3.85 3.77
C GLU A 28 0.77 3.07 4.62
N THR A 29 1.66 2.29 3.98
CA THR A 29 2.77 1.64 4.70
C THR A 29 3.73 2.66 5.34
N LYS A 30 3.85 3.87 4.77
CA LYS A 30 4.61 4.97 5.39
C LYS A 30 3.95 5.47 6.68
N VAL A 31 2.62 5.48 6.75
CA VAL A 31 1.86 5.82 7.97
C VAL A 31 2.16 4.79 9.06
N ILE A 32 2.13 3.50 8.73
CA ILE A 32 2.51 2.41 9.63
C ILE A 32 3.95 2.59 10.14
N LEU A 33 4.89 2.94 9.25
CA LEU A 33 6.28 3.20 9.62
C LEU A 33 6.40 4.37 10.61
N GLN A 34 5.71 5.48 10.36
CA GLN A 34 5.71 6.64 11.25
C GLN A 34 5.15 6.30 12.63
N GLU A 35 4.03 5.59 12.66
CA GLU A 35 3.43 5.12 13.91
C GLU A 35 4.39 4.21 14.68
N CYS A 36 5.08 3.31 13.98
CA CYS A 36 6.03 2.41 14.59
C CYS A 36 7.31 3.08 15.11
N LEU A 37 7.72 4.20 14.51
CA LEU A 37 8.81 5.03 15.02
C LEU A 37 8.42 5.74 16.32
N ILE A 38 7.16 6.17 16.45
CA ILE A 38 6.64 6.83 17.66
C ILE A 38 6.43 5.81 18.79
N LYS A 39 5.78 4.69 18.47
CA LYS A 39 5.41 3.66 19.46
C LYS A 39 6.51 2.63 19.73
N ASN A 40 7.67 2.74 19.07
CA ASN A 40 8.77 1.77 19.16
C ASN A 40 8.31 0.32 18.90
N CYS A 41 7.66 0.08 17.76
CA CYS A 41 7.31 -1.28 17.35
C CYS A 41 8.57 -2.18 17.28
N SER A 42 8.45 -3.44 17.68
CA SER A 42 9.52 -4.44 17.52
C SER A 42 9.87 -4.75 16.06
N LYS A 43 8.99 -4.37 15.13
CA LYS A 43 9.03 -4.68 13.69
C LYS A 43 9.29 -3.48 12.79
N THR A 44 9.70 -2.34 13.34
CA THR A 44 9.94 -1.10 12.58
C THR A 44 10.91 -1.31 11.40
N GLN A 45 11.96 -2.11 11.58
CA GLN A 45 12.92 -2.39 10.51
C GLN A 45 12.29 -3.20 9.36
N ASP A 46 11.41 -4.15 9.67
CA ASP A 46 10.70 -4.96 8.67
C ASP A 46 9.76 -4.06 7.84
N VAL A 47 9.00 -3.18 8.50
CA VAL A 47 8.13 -2.19 7.83
C VAL A 47 8.94 -1.23 6.95
N LEU A 48 10.08 -0.74 7.44
CA LEU A 48 10.98 0.11 6.68
C LEU A 48 11.52 -0.58 5.41
N ASN A 49 11.88 -1.86 5.52
CA ASN A 49 12.38 -2.64 4.40
C ASN A 49 11.29 -2.86 3.34
N ILE A 50 10.06 -3.17 3.77
CA ILE A 50 8.91 -3.31 2.85
C ILE A 50 8.66 -2.00 2.11
N TRP A 51 8.62 -0.87 2.83
CA TRP A 51 8.40 0.44 2.23
C TRP A 51 9.50 0.81 1.22
N LYS A 52 10.78 0.60 1.56
CA LYS A 52 11.92 0.87 0.66
C LYS A 52 11.87 0.02 -0.60
N ASN A 53 11.68 -1.29 -0.45
CA ASN A 53 11.65 -2.22 -1.58
C ASN A 53 10.45 -1.95 -2.50
N GLY A 54 9.31 -1.61 -1.90
CA GLY A 54 8.11 -1.21 -2.61
C GLY A 54 8.30 0.04 -3.46
N ASN A 55 8.84 1.09 -2.87
CA ASN A 55 9.08 2.34 -3.59
C ASN A 55 10.14 2.17 -4.70
N ALA A 56 11.19 1.39 -4.46
CA ALA A 56 12.17 1.05 -5.50
C ALA A 56 11.52 0.27 -6.66
N SER A 57 10.61 -0.66 -6.36
CA SER A 57 9.84 -1.38 -7.38
C SER A 57 8.97 -0.43 -8.22
N LEU A 58 8.26 0.49 -7.59
CA LEU A 58 7.46 1.51 -8.31
C LEU A 58 8.32 2.40 -9.20
N GLU A 59 9.48 2.84 -8.71
CA GLU A 59 10.39 3.68 -9.49
C GLU A 59 10.95 2.95 -10.72
N ASN A 60 11.25 1.66 -10.60
CA ASN A 60 11.70 0.83 -11.71
C ASN A 60 10.57 0.55 -12.71
N ASN A 61 9.33 0.45 -12.25
CA ASN A 61 8.14 0.19 -13.06
C ASN A 61 7.49 1.48 -13.62
N LYS A 62 8.24 2.59 -13.72
CA LYS A 62 7.81 3.88 -14.29
C LYS A 62 7.34 3.84 -15.76
N SER A 63 7.17 2.67 -16.37
CA SER A 63 6.59 2.56 -17.71
C SER A 63 5.08 2.83 -17.67
N ASN A 64 4.71 4.05 -18.04
CA ASN A 64 3.38 4.41 -18.57
C ASN A 64 2.15 4.22 -17.65
N SER A 65 2.26 4.53 -16.34
CA SER A 65 1.05 4.80 -15.55
C SER A 65 0.44 6.12 -16.03
N THR A 66 -0.34 6.04 -17.10
CA THR A 66 -1.28 7.10 -17.45
C THR A 66 -2.34 7.04 -16.38
N ARG A 67 -2.37 8.05 -15.50
CA ARG A 67 -3.44 8.26 -14.51
C ARG A 67 -4.76 8.26 -15.28
N SER A 68 -5.36 7.08 -15.41
CA SER A 68 -6.63 6.91 -16.08
C SER A 68 -7.62 7.67 -15.23
N ALA A 69 -8.41 8.58 -15.81
CA ALA A 69 -9.42 9.37 -15.10
C ALA A 69 -10.53 8.52 -14.42
N LYS A 70 -10.35 7.20 -14.34
CA LYS A 70 -11.28 6.20 -13.81
C LYS A 70 -10.76 5.46 -12.59
N CYS A 71 -9.49 5.61 -12.20
CA CYS A 71 -8.97 4.98 -10.98
C CYS A 71 -9.21 5.90 -9.79
N LYS A 72 -9.62 5.32 -8.66
CA LYS A 72 -9.81 6.06 -7.41
C LYS A 72 -8.47 6.58 -6.87
N GLU A 73 -8.52 7.77 -6.30
CA GLU A 73 -7.47 8.28 -5.42
C GLU A 73 -7.47 7.51 -4.09
N CYS A 74 -6.36 7.57 -3.35
CA CYS A 74 -6.20 6.77 -2.14
C CYS A 74 -7.28 7.08 -1.09
N GLU A 75 -7.59 8.35 -0.92
CA GLU A 75 -8.57 8.88 0.03
C GLU A 75 -10.02 8.52 -0.31
N GLU A 76 -10.29 7.97 -1.49
CA GLU A 76 -11.62 7.46 -1.88
C GLU A 76 -11.84 6.00 -1.48
N TYR A 77 -10.82 5.31 -0.98
CA TYR A 77 -10.95 3.96 -0.45
C TYR A 77 -11.43 3.96 0.99
N GLU A 78 -12.03 2.84 1.40
CA GLU A 78 -12.45 2.64 2.79
C GLU A 78 -11.22 2.56 3.70
N GLU A 79 -11.29 3.27 4.82
CA GLU A 79 -10.31 3.13 5.90
C GLU A 79 -10.53 1.83 6.66
N LYS A 80 -9.48 1.02 6.83
CA LYS A 80 -9.54 -0.23 7.58
C LYS A 80 -8.44 -0.30 8.62
N ASN A 81 -8.62 -1.18 9.60
CA ASN A 81 -7.58 -1.42 10.58
C ASN A 81 -6.35 -2.10 9.95
N PHE A 82 -5.24 -2.08 10.68
CA PHE A 82 -3.98 -2.69 10.26
C PHE A 82 -4.11 -4.15 9.77
N THR A 83 -4.93 -4.98 10.42
CA THR A 83 -5.07 -6.39 10.04
C THR A 83 -5.73 -6.54 8.68
N GLU A 84 -6.83 -5.83 8.45
CA GLU A 84 -7.57 -5.85 7.18
C GLU A 84 -6.76 -5.23 6.04
N PHE A 85 -6.00 -4.18 6.34
CA PHE A 85 -5.06 -3.56 5.41
C PHE A 85 -4.02 -4.58 4.93
N ILE A 86 -3.34 -5.28 5.86
CA ILE A 86 -2.31 -6.27 5.51
C ILE A 86 -2.91 -7.43 4.71
N GLN A 87 -4.10 -7.92 5.09
CA GLN A 87 -4.79 -8.97 4.34
C GLN A 87 -5.09 -8.57 2.89
N SER A 88 -5.53 -7.33 2.68
CA SER A 88 -5.79 -6.79 1.34
C SER A 88 -4.49 -6.60 0.57
N PHE A 89 -3.44 -6.08 1.22
CA PHE A 89 -2.16 -5.83 0.60
C PHE A 89 -1.49 -7.11 0.08
N VAL A 90 -1.50 -8.17 0.88
CA VAL A 90 -0.99 -9.49 0.46
C VAL A 90 -1.72 -10.01 -0.77
N LYS A 91 -3.05 -9.86 -0.82
CA LYS A 91 -3.85 -10.29 -1.99
C LYS A 91 -3.49 -9.51 -3.25
N VAL A 92 -3.21 -8.22 -3.15
CA VAL A 92 -2.80 -7.39 -4.30
C VAL A 92 -1.42 -7.81 -4.80
N ILE A 93 -0.42 -7.94 -3.91
CA ILE A 93 0.93 -8.40 -4.29
C ILE A 93 0.89 -9.78 -4.95
N GLN A 94 0.08 -10.72 -4.43
CA GLN A 94 -0.04 -12.06 -5.00
C GLN A 94 -0.60 -12.09 -6.43
N ARG A 95 -1.31 -11.04 -6.86
CA ARG A 95 -1.78 -10.92 -8.25
C ARG A 95 -0.68 -10.42 -9.20
N GLU A 96 0.24 -9.58 -8.72
CA GLU A 96 1.40 -9.10 -9.48
C GLU A 96 2.43 -10.20 -9.76
N CYS A 97 2.55 -11.18 -8.86
CA CYS A 97 3.55 -12.24 -8.97
C CYS A 97 3.07 -13.48 -9.74
N LYS A 98 1.98 -13.39 -10.51
CA LYS A 98 1.47 -14.46 -11.38
C LYS A 98 1.78 -14.17 -12.84
#